data_AF-A0A7C1G8Y9-F1
#
_entry.id   AF-A0A7C1G8Y9-F1
#
_cell.length_a   1.000
_cell.length_b   1.000
_cell.length_c   1.000
_cell.angle_alpha   90.00
_cell.angle_beta   90.00
_cell.angle_gamma   90.00
#
_symmetry.space_group_name_H-M   'P 1'
#
loop_
_entity.id
_entity.type
_entity.pdbx_description
1 polymer ?
#
loop_
_entity_poly.entity_id
_entity_poly.type
_entity_poly.pdbx_seq_one_letter_code
_entity_poly.pdbx_strand_id
1 'polypeptide(L)' 'MSRKYKFHNPDGIYFVTFAVVRWVDVFTRDIYREIILDSLKYCQKGKGLQLHAYVIMTNHVHLIISREGVLDVEIIE' A
#
# COMPACT_ATOMS: atom_id res chain seq x y z
N MET A 1 11.23 1.00 -18.00
CA MET A 1 10.36 1.30 -16.84
C MET A 1 9.19 0.33 -16.81
N SER A 2 8.83 -0.19 -15.64
CA SER A 2 7.74 -1.17 -15.49
C SER A 2 6.39 -0.54 -15.85
N ARG A 3 5.72 -1.06 -16.88
CA ARG A 3 4.37 -0.65 -17.29
C ARG A 3 3.25 -1.28 -16.45
N LYS A 4 3.57 -2.28 -15.61
CA LYS A 4 2.57 -3.16 -15.00
C LYS A 4 1.88 -2.57 -13.76
N TYR A 5 2.53 -1.63 -13.08
CA TYR A 5 2.09 -1.10 -11.79
C TYR A 5 1.69 0.37 -11.88
N LYS A 6 0.76 0.70 -12.79
CA LYS A 6 0.18 2.05 -12.92
C LYS A 6 -1.28 2.03 -12.49
N PHE A 7 -1.69 3.02 -11.70
CA PHE A 7 -3.09 3.29 -11.41
C PHE A 7 -3.66 4.07 -12.59
N HIS A 8 -4.66 3.52 -13.28
CA HIS A 8 -5.26 4.15 -14.46
C HIS A 8 -6.50 4.99 -14.11
N ASN A 9 -7.24 4.56 -13.09
CA ASN A 9 -8.35 5.29 -12.50
C ASN A 9 -7.95 5.73 -11.08
N PRO A 10 -7.68 7.03 -10.83
CA PRO A 10 -7.33 7.53 -9.51
C PRO A 10 -8.33 7.21 -8.39
N ASP A 11 -9.61 7.07 -8.75
CA ASP A 11 -10.72 6.79 -7.80
C ASP A 11 -11.07 5.29 -7.74
N GLY A 12 -10.34 4.45 -8.48
CA GLY A 12 -10.55 3.00 -8.49
C GLY A 12 -10.21 2.34 -7.15
N ILE A 13 -10.87 1.21 -6.88
CA ILE A 13 -10.47 0.29 -5.81
C ILE A 13 -9.48 -0.70 -6.40
N TYR A 14 -8.31 -0.83 -5.77
CA TYR A 14 -7.23 -1.67 -6.23
C TYR A 14 -6.84 -2.71 -5.19
N PHE A 15 -6.55 -3.91 -5.69
CA PHE A 15 -5.80 -4.91 -4.95
C PHE A 15 -4.29 -4.70 -5.17
N VAL A 16 -3.55 -4.44 -4.10
CA VAL A 16 -2.11 -4.20 -4.12
C VAL A 16 -1.41 -5.25 -3.28
N THR A 17 -0.35 -5.84 -3.82
CA THR A 17 0.50 -6.79 -3.11
C THR A 17 1.97 -6.50 -3.33
N PHE A 18 2.78 -6.70 -2.29
CA PHE A 18 4.23 -6.60 -2.37
C PHE A 18 4.88 -7.54 -1.35
N ALA A 19 6.11 -7.96 -1.65
CA ALA A 19 6.87 -8.90 -0.84
C ALA A 19 8.24 -8.32 -0.46
N VAL A 20 8.78 -8.80 0.66
CA VAL A 20 10.15 -8.54 1.09
C VAL A 20 11.11 -9.12 0.05
N VAL A 21 12.24 -8.43 -0.17
CA VAL A 21 13.29 -8.90 -1.08
C VAL A 21 13.74 -10.31 -0.67
N ARG A 22 13.81 -11.23 -1.63
CA ARG A 22 14.13 -12.65 -1.43
C ARG A 22 13.17 -13.40 -0.50
N TRP A 23 11.95 -12.89 -0.28
CA TRP A 23 10.91 -13.55 0.52
C TRP A 23 11.32 -13.83 1.98
N VAL A 24 12.23 -13.02 2.52
CA VAL A 24 12.66 -13.16 3.92
C VAL A 24 11.51 -12.82 4.87
N ASP A 25 11.31 -13.64 5.90
CA ASP A 25 10.23 -13.53 6.89
C ASP A 25 10.44 -12.40 7.92
N VAL A 26 10.55 -11.17 7.43
CA VAL A 26 10.78 -9.96 8.26
C VAL A 26 9.57 -9.66 9.14
N PHE A 27 8.35 -9.86 8.63
CA PHE A 27 7.13 -9.55 9.37
C PHE A 27 6.76 -10.62 10.40
N THR A 28 7.66 -11.52 10.79
CA THR A 28 7.45 -12.40 11.95
C THR A 28 7.54 -11.65 13.28
N ARG A 29 8.24 -10.51 13.31
CA ARG A 29 8.34 -9.66 14.51
C ARG A 29 7.38 -8.48 14.42
N ASP A 30 6.62 -8.25 15.49
CA ASP A 30 5.60 -7.19 15.53
C ASP A 30 6.17 -5.80 15.31
N ILE A 31 7.40 -5.53 15.76
CA ILE A 31 8.08 -4.25 15.53
C ILE A 31 8.11 -3.84 14.05
N TYR A 32 8.20 -4.80 13.12
CA TYR A 32 8.18 -4.50 11.68
C TYR A 32 6.76 -4.36 11.13
N ARG A 33 5.78 -5.07 11.71
CA ARG A 33 4.37 -4.91 11.37
C ARG A 33 3.88 -3.52 11.77
N GLU A 34 4.26 -3.06 12.96
CA GLU A 34 3.91 -1.72 13.45
C GLU A 34 4.42 -0.61 12.54
N ILE A 35 5.63 -0.73 12.00
CA ILE A 35 6.16 0.23 11.02
C ILE A 35 5.28 0.33 9.77
N ILE A 36 4.78 -0.81 9.26
CA ILE A 36 3.84 -0.82 8.13
C ILE A 36 2.52 -0.16 8.52
N LEU A 37 1.96 -0.52 9.68
CA LEU A 37 0.70 0.04 10.16
C LEU A 37 0.79 1.55 10.37
N ASP A 38 1.87 2.06 10.96
CA ASP A 38 2.08 3.49 11.15
C ASP A 38 2.27 4.24 9.83
N SER A 39 2.94 3.61 8.86
CA SER A 39 3.04 4.16 7.49
C SER A 39 1.68 4.25 6.81
N LEU A 40 0.82 3.23 6.96
CA LEU A 40 -0.55 3.24 6.44
C LEU A 40 -1.37 4.34 7.11
N LYS A 41 -1.33 4.45 8.45
CA LYS A 41 -2.03 5.52 9.21
C LYS A 41 -1.58 6.91 8.76
N TYR A 42 -0.29 7.10 8.52
CA TYR A 42 0.25 8.36 7.99
C TYR A 42 -0.34 8.69 6.61
N CYS A 43 -0.39 7.70 5.71
CA CYS A 43 -1.00 7.86 4.39
C CYS A 43 -2.52 8.13 4.46
N GLN A 44 -3.24 7.52 5.39
CA GLN A 44 -4.67 7.82 5.60
C GLN A 44 -4.88 9.27 6.02
N LYS A 45 -4.06 9.78 6.96
CA LYS A 45 -4.19 11.16 7.48
C LYS A 45 -3.75 12.24 6.50
N GLY A 46 -2.73 11.99 5.69
CA GLY A 46 -2.08 13.03 4.88
C GLY A 46 -2.16 12.85 3.36
N LYS A 47 -2.54 11.67 2.87
CA LYS A 47 -2.49 11.34 1.43
C LYS A 47 -3.82 10.84 0.86
N GLY A 48 -4.88 10.85 1.66
CA GLY A 48 -6.21 10.37 1.25
C GLY A 48 -6.26 8.86 0.99
N LEU A 49 -5.36 8.06 1.56
CA LEU A 49 -5.42 6.61 1.43
C LEU A 49 -6.67 6.08 2.14
N GLN A 50 -7.48 5.28 1.46
CA GLN A 50 -8.58 4.53 2.03
C GLN A 50 -8.24 3.05 2.05
N LEU A 51 -8.34 2.42 3.23
CA LEU A 51 -7.97 1.02 3.44
C LEU A 51 -9.24 0.20 3.73
N HIS A 52 -9.62 -0.64 2.77
CA HIS A 52 -10.83 -1.46 2.86
C HIS A 52 -10.56 -2.81 3.54
N ALA A 53 -9.41 -3.41 3.23
CA ALA A 53 -8.95 -4.64 3.85
C ALA A 53 -7.42 -4.75 3.74
N TYR A 54 -6.80 -5.46 4.68
CA TYR A 54 -5.39 -5.82 4.58
C TYR A 54 -5.06 -7.12 5.29
N VAL A 55 -3.97 -7.74 4.89
CA VAL A 55 -3.30 -8.80 5.65
C VAL A 55 -1.79 -8.63 5.53
N ILE A 56 -1.10 -8.77 6.66
CA ILE A 56 0.37 -8.82 6.73
C ILE A 56 0.76 -10.27 7.01
N MET A 57 1.29 -10.95 5.99
CA MET A 57 1.86 -12.28 6.10
C MET A 57 3.32 -12.17 6.57
N THR A 58 4.04 -13.28 6.74
CA THR A 58 5.42 -13.26 7.27
C THR A 58 6.42 -12.52 6.39
N ASN A 59 6.20 -12.48 5.07
CA ASN A 59 7.13 -11.90 4.09
C ASN A 59 6.45 -11.06 3.00
N HIS A 60 5.13 -10.88 3.04
CA HIS A 60 4.40 -10.10 2.04
C HIS A 60 3.11 -9.51 2.62
N VAL A 61 2.57 -8.52 1.94
CA VAL A 61 1.39 -7.77 2.36
C VAL A 61 0.40 -7.73 1.21
N HIS A 62 -0.88 -7.92 1.52
CA HIS A 62 -1.99 -7.71 0.58
C HIS A 62 -2.89 -6.61 1.12
N LEU A 63 -3.28 -5.68 0.24
CA LEU A 63 -4.11 -4.53 0.55
C LEU A 63 -5.25 -4.42 -0.47
N ILE A 64 -6.44 -4.05 -0.02
CA ILE A 64 -7.51 -3.51 -0.86
C ILE A 64 -7.64 -2.04 -0.49
N ILE A 65 -7.28 -1.16 -1.43
CA ILE A 65 -7.18 0.28 -1.18
C ILE A 65 -7.88 1.08 -2.27
N SER A 66 -8.37 2.25 -1.89
CA SER A 66 -8.72 3.32 -2.82
C SER A 66 -8.15 4.63 -2.29
N ARG A 67 -8.48 5.71 -2.98
CA ARG A 67 -8.11 7.06 -2.60
C ARG A 67 -9.38 7.90 -2.43
N GLU A 68 -9.41 8.72 -1.40
CA GLU A 68 -10.44 9.73 -1.19
C GLU A 68 -9.76 11.11 -1.10
N GLY A 69 -10.06 12.00 -2.05
CA GLY A 69 -9.65 13.41 -2.00
C GLY A 69 -9.06 13.98 -3.29
N VAL A 70 -9.35 15.27 -3.49
CA VAL A 70 -8.99 16.16 -4.62
C VAL A 70 -7.53 16.65 -4.54
N LEU A 71 -6.55 15.74 -4.51
CA LEU A 71 -5.17 16.12 -4.83
C LEU A 71 -4.88 15.57 -6.21
N ASP A 72 -4.68 16.46 -7.18
CA ASP A 72 -4.09 16.11 -8.46
C ASP A 72 -2.69 15.56 -8.17
N VAL A 73 -2.59 14.24 -8.04
CA VAL A 73 -1.28 13.60 -8.09
C VAL A 73 -0.92 13.69 -9.56
N GLU A 74 -0.03 14.63 -9.90
CA GLU A 74 0.63 14.62 -11.20
C GLU A 74 1.16 13.20 -11.40
N ILE A 75 0.52 12.47 -12.32
CA ILE A 75 0.98 11.17 -12.74
C ILE A 75 2.28 11.48 -13.49
N ILE A 76 3.41 11.34 -12.80
CA ILE A 76 4.72 11.44 -13.44
C ILE A 76 4.79 10.26 -14.42
N GLU A 77 4.71 10.57 -15.73
CA GLU A 77 4.69 9.58 -16.82
C GLU A 77 5.96 8.72 -16.91
#